data_AF-A0A510JKC9-F1
#
_entry.id   AF-A0A510JKC9-F1
#
_cell.length_a   1.000
_cell.length_b   1.000
_cell.length_c   1.000
_cell.angle_alpha   90.00
_cell.angle_beta   90.00
_cell.angle_gamma   90.00
#
_symmetry.space_group_name_H-M   'P 1'
#
loop_
_entity.id
_entity.type
_entity.pdbx_description
1 polymer ?
#
loop_
_entity_poly.entity_id
_entity_poly.type
_entity_poly.pdbx_seq_one_letter_code
_entity_poly.pdbx_strand_id
1 'polypeptide(L)'
;MRKKKTVTDHILEANRSIMAAQEELRKEVEKQGKIIDSHSKEIAELQDKVIEMRDNAIVLELRHLPGKAVAEKYNLTPGRISQIKKEKKN
;
A
#
# COMPACT_ATOMS: atom_id res chain seq x y z
N MET A 1 -27.70 -48.49 23.50
CA MET A 1 -27.37 -47.53 24.60
C MET A 1 -26.28 -46.59 24.10
N ARG A 2 -26.52 -45.27 24.05
CA ARG A 2 -25.47 -44.28 23.71
C ARG A 2 -24.53 -44.15 24.93
N LYS A 3 -23.23 -44.43 24.76
CA LYS A 3 -22.23 -44.12 25.81
C LYS A 3 -22.29 -42.63 26.12
N LYS A 4 -22.39 -42.26 27.40
CA LYS A 4 -22.25 -40.87 27.83
C LYS A 4 -20.84 -40.40 27.51
N LYS A 5 -20.69 -39.23 26.86
CA LYS A 5 -19.40 -38.58 26.67
C LYS A 5 -18.78 -38.30 28.04
N THR A 6 -17.49 -38.60 28.15
CA THR A 6 -16.69 -38.28 29.33
C THR A 6 -16.19 -36.84 29.24
N VAL A 7 -15.75 -36.28 30.37
CA VAL A 7 -15.12 -34.95 30.40
C VAL A 7 -13.94 -34.89 29.42
N THR A 8 -13.17 -35.97 29.31
CA THR A 8 -12.06 -36.12 28.36
C THR A 8 -12.52 -36.01 26.90
N ASP A 9 -13.67 -36.59 26.53
CA ASP A 9 -14.22 -36.48 25.18
C ASP A 9 -14.60 -35.03 24.85
N HIS A 10 -15.14 -34.29 25.83
CA HIS A 10 -15.46 -32.87 25.67
C HIS A 10 -14.22 -31.99 25.51
N ILE A 11 -13.15 -32.28 26.28
CA ILE A 11 -11.87 -31.57 26.16
C ILE A 11 -11.24 -31.84 24.79
N LEU A 12 -11.27 -33.08 24.30
CA LEU A 12 -10.76 -33.44 22.98
C LEU A 12 -11.53 -32.76 21.86
N GLU A 13 -12.86 -32.67 21.97
CA GLU A 13 -13.70 -31.96 21.01
C GLU A 13 -13.40 -30.46 21.00
N ALA A 14 -13.29 -29.83 22.17
CA ALA A 14 -12.91 -28.42 22.29
C ALA A 14 -11.52 -28.15 21.69
N ASN A 15 -10.54 -29.00 21.95
CA ASN A 15 -9.21 -28.88 21.36
C ASN A 15 -9.24 -28.99 19.83
N ARG A 16 -10.03 -29.91 19.27
CA ARG A 16 -10.20 -30.01 17.81
C ARG A 16 -10.81 -28.74 17.23
N SER A 17 -11.82 -28.17 17.88
CA SER A 17 -12.44 -26.91 17.46
C SER A 17 -11.45 -25.74 17.51
N ILE A 18 -10.64 -25.65 18.57
CA ILE A 18 -9.60 -24.62 18.69
C ILE A 18 -8.56 -24.76 17.58
N MET A 19 -8.07 -25.99 17.33
CA MET A 19 -7.11 -26.25 16.26
C MET A 19 -7.65 -25.88 14.89
N ALA A 20 -8.92 -26.19 14.61
CA ALA A 20 -9.57 -25.80 13.36
C ALA A 20 -9.63 -24.27 13.19
N ALA A 21 -10.05 -23.56 14.23
CA ALA A 21 -10.11 -22.09 14.22
C ALA A 21 -8.72 -21.44 14.06
N GLN A 22 -7.69 -22.01 14.67
CA GLN A 22 -6.31 -21.54 14.52
C GLN A 22 -5.79 -21.71 13.09
N GLU A 23 -6.11 -22.83 12.44
CA GLU A 23 -5.70 -23.06 11.05
C GLU A 23 -6.46 -22.15 10.07
N GLU A 24 -7.75 -21.89 10.31
CA GLU A 24 -8.51 -20.90 9.53
C GLU A 24 -7.92 -19.50 9.68
N LEU A 25 -7.63 -19.08 10.92
CA LEU A 25 -6.99 -17.79 11.18
C LEU A 25 -5.63 -17.69 10.47
N ARG A 26 -4.81 -18.73 10.53
CA ARG A 26 -3.51 -18.77 9.87
C ARG A 26 -3.63 -18.57 8.36
N LYS A 27 -4.60 -19.24 7.71
CA LYS A 27 -4.85 -19.10 6.28
C LYS A 27 -5.30 -17.68 5.91
N GLU A 28 -6.17 -17.09 6.72
CA GLU A 28 -6.65 -15.73 6.48
C GLU A 28 -5.52 -14.71 6.64
N VAL A 29 -4.68 -14.85 7.66
CA VAL A 29 -3.49 -14.00 7.85
C VAL A 29 -2.52 -14.13 6.68
N GLU A 30 -2.25 -15.35 6.20
CA GLU A 30 -1.37 -15.56 5.03
C GLU A 30 -1.93 -14.89 3.77
N LYS A 31 -3.24 -15.04 3.54
CA LYS A 31 -3.94 -14.41 2.42
C LYS A 31 -3.85 -12.89 2.50
N GLN A 32 -4.13 -12.31 3.66
CA GLN A 32 -4.04 -10.86 3.87
C GLN A 32 -2.61 -10.35 3.69
N GLY A 33 -1.60 -11.10 4.14
CA GLY A 33 -0.20 -10.77 3.89
C GLY A 33 0.13 -10.62 2.40
N LYS A 34 -0.35 -11.56 1.56
CA LYS A 34 -0.16 -11.49 0.09
C LYS A 34 -0.89 -10.28 -0.53
N ILE A 35 -2.09 -9.97 -0.05
CA ILE A 35 -2.85 -8.80 -0.53
C ILE A 35 -2.12 -7.50 -0.20
N ILE A 36 -1.61 -7.37 1.03
CA ILE A 36 -0.87 -6.19 1.47
C ILE A 36 0.39 -5.99 0.62
N ASP A 37 1.12 -7.05 0.31
CA ASP A 37 2.30 -6.96 -0.57
C ASP A 37 1.93 -6.51 -2.00
N SER A 38 0.84 -7.03 -2.57
CA SER A 38 0.33 -6.59 -3.87
C SER A 38 -0.05 -5.12 -3.86
N HIS A 39 -0.89 -4.70 -2.90
CA HIS A 39 -1.33 -3.32 -2.80
C HIS A 39 -0.16 -2.36 -2.54
N SER A 40 0.85 -2.79 -1.79
CA SER A 40 2.04 -1.96 -1.56
C SER A 40 2.80 -1.67 -2.86
N LYS A 41 2.91 -2.66 -3.75
CA LYS A 41 3.50 -2.49 -5.09
C LYS A 41 2.65 -1.60 -5.97
N GLU A 42 1.33 -1.82 -6.00
CA GLU A 42 0.40 -0.99 -6.77
C GLU A 42 0.42 0.47 -6.31
N ILE A 43 0.49 0.72 -5.00
CA ILE A 43 0.62 2.08 -4.45
C ILE A 43 1.93 2.72 -4.88
N ALA A 44 3.05 1.99 -4.86
CA ALA A 44 4.33 2.52 -5.32
C ALA A 44 4.28 2.92 -6.81
N GLU A 45 3.71 2.07 -7.67
CA GLU A 45 3.54 2.37 -9.09
C GLU A 45 2.63 3.59 -9.32
N LEU A 46 1.56 3.72 -8.55
CA LEU A 46 0.66 4.87 -8.63
C LEU A 46 1.35 6.15 -8.16
N GLN A 47 2.15 6.08 -7.10
CA GLN A 47 2.94 7.21 -6.61
C GLN A 47 3.91 7.71 -7.69
N ASP A 48 4.61 6.80 -8.37
CA ASP A 48 5.53 7.15 -9.45
C ASP A 48 4.79 7.83 -10.62
N LYS A 49 3.63 7.31 -11.03
CA LYS A 49 2.80 7.93 -12.08
C LYS A 49 2.30 9.32 -11.68
N VAL A 50 1.86 9.49 -10.44
CA VAL A 50 1.40 10.80 -9.94
C VAL A 50 2.55 11.81 -9.91
N ILE A 51 3.74 11.39 -9.48
CA ILE A 51 4.95 12.22 -9.52
C ILE A 51 5.25 12.63 -10.96
N GLU A 52 5.21 11.69 -11.90
CA GLU A 52 5.47 11.96 -13.30
C GLU A 52 4.48 12.97 -13.90
N MET A 53 3.18 12.78 -13.65
CA MET A 53 2.13 13.69 -14.12
C MET A 53 2.28 15.09 -13.52
N ARG A 54 2.58 15.18 -12.22
CA ARG A 54 2.86 16.45 -11.53
C ARG A 54 4.05 17.15 -12.17
N ASP A 55 5.15 16.43 -12.38
CA ASP A 55 6.38 16.99 -12.91
C ASP A 55 6.19 17.46 -14.36
N ASN A 56 5.41 16.74 -15.18
CA ASN A 56 5.01 17.18 -16.52
C ASN A 56 4.17 18.47 -16.47
N ALA A 57 3.22 18.58 -15.53
CA ALA A 57 2.42 19.79 -15.33
C ALA A 57 3.29 20.99 -14.91
N ILE A 58 4.23 20.79 -13.99
CA ILE A 58 5.22 21.80 -13.58
C ILE A 58 6.00 22.31 -14.81
N VAL A 59 6.50 21.41 -15.65
CA VAL A 59 7.28 21.78 -16.86
C VAL A 59 6.44 22.59 -17.85
N LEU A 60 5.17 22.24 -18.03
CA LEU A 60 4.26 23.00 -18.88
C LEU A 60 4.01 24.40 -18.31
N GLU A 61 3.74 24.51 -17.01
CA GLU A 61 3.50 25.81 -16.36
C GLU A 61 4.73 26.72 -16.37
N LEU A 62 5.94 26.15 -16.24
CA LEU A 62 7.19 26.90 -16.35
C LEU A 62 7.42 27.55 -17.73
N ARG A 63 6.63 27.18 -18.76
CA ARG A 63 6.66 27.87 -20.07
C ARG A 63 5.93 29.20 -20.02
N HIS A 64 5.04 29.39 -19.05
CA HIS A 64 4.15 30.56 -18.96
C HIS A 64 4.34 31.36 -17.68
N LEU A 65 4.86 30.74 -16.60
CA LEU A 65 5.01 31.36 -15.29
C LEU A 65 6.48 31.37 -14.81
N PRO A 66 6.88 32.38 -14.02
CA PRO A 66 8.19 32.39 -13.37
C PRO A 66 8.35 31.20 -12.42
N GLY A 67 9.56 30.62 -12.35
CA GLY A 67 9.83 29.46 -11.51
C GLY A 67 9.53 29.65 -10.02
N LYS A 68 9.60 30.89 -9.51
CA LYS A 68 9.22 31.22 -8.13
C LYS A 68 7.71 31.05 -7.90
N ALA A 69 6.88 31.51 -8.83
CA ALA A 69 5.43 31.38 -8.73
C ALA A 69 4.98 29.91 -8.85
N VAL A 70 5.65 29.13 -9.72
CA VAL A 70 5.41 27.69 -9.82
C VAL A 70 5.86 26.96 -8.54
N ALA A 71 7.00 27.33 -7.97
CA ALA A 71 7.48 26.76 -6.71
C ALA A 71 6.48 26.98 -5.55
N GLU A 72 5.96 28.20 -5.42
CA GLU A 72 4.93 28.54 -4.44
C GLU A 72 3.63 27.75 -4.68
N LYS A 73 3.16 27.66 -5.93
CA LYS A 73 1.94 26.92 -6.28
C LYS A 73 2.00 25.43 -5.94
N TYR A 74 3.14 24.79 -6.20
CA TYR A 74 3.34 23.36 -5.97
C TYR A 74 3.90 23.04 -4.57
N ASN A 75 4.09 24.05 -3.72
CA ASN A 75 4.74 23.92 -2.41
C ASN A 75 6.10 23.20 -2.48
N LEU A 76 6.91 23.58 -3.48
CA LEU A 76 8.23 23.03 -3.72
C LEU A 76 9.29 24.12 -3.59
N THR A 77 10.54 23.72 -3.32
CA THR A 77 11.64 24.67 -3.36
C THR A 77 11.97 25.05 -4.81
N PRO A 78 12.45 26.29 -5.07
CA PRO A 78 12.94 26.67 -6.40
C PRO A 78 14.02 25.73 -6.94
N GLY A 79 14.85 25.16 -6.06
CA GLY A 79 15.84 24.14 -6.40
C GLY A 79 15.21 22.87 -6.97
N ARG A 80 14.13 22.37 -6.36
CA ARG A 80 13.43 21.17 -6.85
C ARG A 80 12.75 21.41 -8.20
N ILE A 81 12.15 22.59 -8.38
CA ILE A 81 11.59 23.00 -9.68
C ILE A 81 12.67 23.04 -10.78
N SER A 82 13.86 23.54 -10.46
CA SER A 82 15.01 23.56 -11.38
C SER A 82 15.49 22.15 -11.75
N GLN A 83 15.53 21.23 -10.78
CA GLN A 83 15.85 19.81 -11.02
C GLN A 83 14.83 19.14 -11.94
N ILE A 84 13.54 19.25 -11.63
CA ILE A 84 12.46 18.69 -12.45
C ILE A 84 12.55 19.20 -13.90
N LYS A 85 12.80 20.50 -14.07
CA LYS A 85 12.99 21.10 -15.40
C LYS A 85 14.19 20.50 -16.16
N LYS A 86 15.28 20.15 -15.48
CA LYS A 86 16.46 19.52 -16.10
C LYS A 86 16.19 18.06 -16.43
N GLU A 87 15.59 17.31 -15.51
CA GLU A 87 15.27 15.88 -15.64
C GLU A 87 14.32 15.60 -16.81
N LYS A 88 13.37 16.52 -17.09
CA LYS A 88 12.38 16.39 -18.17
C LYS A 88 12.76 17.03 -19.52
N LYS A 89 13.91 17.72 -19.59
CA LYS A 89 14.39 18.39 -20.81
C LYS A 89 15.35 17.50 -21.62
N ASN A 90 15.93 16.49 -20.97
CA ASN A 90 16.65 15.39 -21.62
C ASN A 90 15.66 14.30 -22.02
#